data_AF-A0A4R4MGM7-F1
#
_entry.id   AF-A0A4R4MGM7-F1
#
_cell.length_a   1.000
_cell.length_b   1.000
_cell.length_c   1.000
_cell.angle_alpha   90.00
_cell.angle_beta   90.00
_cell.angle_gamma   90.00
#
_symmetry.space_group_name_H-M   'P 1'
#
loop_
_entity.id
_entity.type
_entity.pdbx_description
1 polymer ?
#
loop_
_entity_poly.entity_id
_entity_poly.type
_entity_poly.pdbx_seq_one_letter_code
_entity_poly.pdbx_strand_id
1 'polypeptide(L)'
;MPERLVVTRLYTLERVLCLTRPGDGGAAGIPAVLTIPRGGHPREPRLVLLGDRGLPAASRLGPPAVVDCHVVASRGTTADRWDLADVLVDRPARVPVGLADRLAGRLHRHPGAGVAVAARPGGHLAVTRDGAAVTMRGSPGTGEVWDPNCGSFLYCWSAAGLAVAELARALLLVGRYTARGTGPGSLETAGRVEVTAVAATRRRLAS
;
A
#
# COMPACT_ATOMS: atom_id res chain seq x y z
N MET A 1 7.59 15.73 6.96
CA MET A 1 8.12 14.40 7.31
C MET A 1 9.20 14.07 6.30
N PRO A 2 10.47 13.96 6.74
CA PRO A 2 11.60 13.59 5.89
C PRO A 2 11.43 12.17 5.33
N GLU A 3 12.29 11.79 4.38
CA GLU A 3 12.30 10.45 3.79
C GLU A 3 12.24 9.35 4.85
N ARG A 4 11.62 8.24 4.48
CA ARG A 4 11.46 7.10 5.38
C ARG A 4 11.84 5.82 4.66
N LEU A 5 12.83 5.11 5.18
CA LEU A 5 13.06 3.71 4.85
C LEU A 5 11.89 2.88 5.39
N VAL A 6 11.27 2.09 4.52
CA VAL A 6 10.18 1.18 4.86
C VAL A 6 10.61 -0.22 4.48
N VAL A 7 10.54 -1.14 5.43
CA VAL A 7 10.68 -2.58 5.16
C VAL A 7 9.30 -3.16 4.98
N THR A 8 9.08 -3.92 3.92
CA THR A 8 7.82 -4.64 3.68
C THR A 8 8.07 -6.14 3.61
N ARG A 9 7.07 -6.90 4.08
CA ARG A 9 7.10 -8.36 4.08
C ARG A 9 5.74 -8.86 3.60
N LEU A 10 5.73 -9.56 2.47
CA LEU A 10 4.54 -10.17 1.89
C LEU A 10 4.53 -11.66 2.21
N TYR A 11 3.45 -12.11 2.83
CA TYR A 11 3.23 -13.50 3.22
C TYR A 11 2.07 -14.10 2.44
N THR A 12 2.23 -15.34 2.01
CA THR A 12 1.12 -16.25 1.67
C THR A 12 0.60 -16.85 2.97
N LEU A 13 -0.71 -16.74 3.23
CA LEU A 13 -1.28 -17.22 4.49
C LEU A 13 -1.63 -18.71 4.39
N GLU A 14 -0.67 -19.57 4.75
CA GLU A 14 -0.87 -21.02 4.90
C GLU A 14 -1.53 -21.40 6.25
N ARG A 15 -1.54 -20.47 7.20
CA ARG A 15 -2.09 -20.66 8.56
C ARG A 15 -3.25 -19.70 8.82
N VAL A 16 -4.18 -20.13 9.67
CA VAL A 16 -5.38 -19.35 10.01
C VAL A 16 -5.01 -18.08 10.77
N LEU A 17 -5.22 -16.91 10.16
CA LEU A 17 -5.06 -15.61 10.81
C LEU A 17 -6.36 -15.20 11.50
N CYS A 18 -6.29 -14.82 12.77
CA CYS A 18 -7.45 -14.32 13.50
C CYS A 18 -7.75 -12.87 13.10
N LEU A 19 -9.01 -12.55 12.80
CA LEU A 19 -9.46 -11.18 12.57
C LEU A 19 -10.19 -10.66 13.79
N THR A 20 -9.76 -9.52 14.33
CA THR A 20 -10.37 -8.90 15.51
C THR A 20 -10.82 -7.48 15.20
N ARG A 21 -11.84 -7.01 15.92
CA ARG A 21 -12.25 -5.60 15.87
C ARG A 21 -11.22 -4.71 16.58
N PRO A 22 -11.18 -3.40 16.27
CA PRO A 22 -10.38 -2.45 17.03
C PRO A 22 -10.73 -2.54 18.52
N GLY A 23 -9.73 -2.69 19.38
CA GLY A 23 -9.89 -2.60 20.84
C GLY A 23 -9.62 -1.18 21.36
N ASP A 24 -10.00 -0.92 22.61
CA ASP A 24 -9.72 0.37 23.27
C ASP A 24 -8.21 0.58 23.56
N GLY A 25 -7.41 -0.48 23.45
CA GLY A 25 -5.95 -0.46 23.60
C GLY A 25 -5.25 -0.03 22.33
N GLY A 26 -5.11 1.29 22.14
CA GLY A 26 -4.56 1.91 20.93
C GLY A 26 -3.16 1.44 20.47
N ALA A 27 -2.93 1.66 19.17
CA ALA A 27 -1.65 1.74 18.44
C ALA A 27 -0.63 0.57 18.50
N ALA A 28 -0.81 -0.45 19.33
CA ALA A 28 0.15 -1.54 19.45
C ALA A 28 0.05 -2.53 18.27
N GLY A 29 1.08 -2.61 17.43
CA GLY A 29 1.18 -3.62 16.38
C GLY A 29 1.84 -3.13 15.10
N ILE A 30 2.08 -4.06 14.17
CA ILE A 30 2.70 -3.77 12.88
C ILE A 30 1.60 -3.39 11.89
N PRO A 31 1.67 -2.21 11.23
CA PRO A 31 0.75 -1.90 10.16
C PRO A 31 0.68 -3.03 9.14
N ALA A 32 -0.54 -3.44 8.79
CA ALA A 32 -0.75 -4.61 7.98
C ALA A 32 -1.93 -4.44 7.01
N VAL A 33 -1.81 -5.06 5.84
CA VAL A 33 -2.84 -5.09 4.81
C VAL A 33 -3.06 -6.54 4.41
N LEU A 34 -4.23 -7.07 4.75
CA LEU A 34 -4.68 -8.38 4.30
C LEU A 34 -5.46 -8.20 3.00
N THR A 35 -4.98 -8.86 1.95
CA THR A 35 -5.62 -8.89 0.63
C THR A 35 -6.27 -10.25 0.45
N ILE A 36 -7.60 -10.26 0.28
CA ILE A 36 -8.39 -11.46 0.00
C ILE A 36 -8.90 -11.34 -1.44
N PRO A 37 -8.32 -12.09 -2.40
CA PRO A 37 -8.81 -12.10 -3.79
C PRO A 37 -10.30 -12.48 -3.85
N ARG A 38 -11.07 -11.83 -4.73
CA ARG A 38 -12.50 -12.08 -4.94
C ARG A 38 -12.82 -12.38 -6.40
N GLY A 39 -13.72 -13.33 -6.60
CA GLY A 39 -14.24 -13.74 -7.90
C GLY A 39 -13.25 -14.58 -8.72
N GLY A 40 -13.78 -15.54 -9.50
CA GLY A 40 -12.97 -16.54 -10.20
C GLY A 40 -12.53 -17.68 -9.27
N HIS A 41 -11.42 -18.34 -9.61
CA HIS A 41 -10.90 -19.47 -8.82
C HIS A 41 -10.41 -19.02 -7.43
N PRO A 42 -10.62 -19.85 -6.39
CA PRO A 42 -10.03 -19.60 -5.08
C PRO A 42 -8.53 -19.37 -5.19
N ARG A 43 -8.05 -18.28 -4.58
CA ARG A 43 -6.63 -17.93 -4.48
C ARG A 43 -6.30 -17.61 -3.03
N GLU A 44 -5.07 -17.90 -2.64
CA GLU A 44 -4.61 -17.70 -1.27
C GLU A 44 -4.63 -16.22 -0.88
N PRO A 45 -5.14 -15.90 0.33
CA PRO A 45 -5.00 -14.57 0.91
C PRO A 45 -3.53 -14.20 1.13
N ARG A 46 -3.22 -12.91 0.99
CA ARG A 46 -1.87 -12.38 1.18
C ARG A 46 -1.86 -11.32 2.26
N LEU A 47 -0.89 -11.38 3.16
CA LEU A 47 -0.69 -10.39 4.21
C LEU A 47 0.59 -9.60 3.94
N VAL A 48 0.47 -8.28 3.82
CA VAL A 48 1.61 -7.38 3.76
C VAL A 48 1.79 -6.73 5.13
N LEU A 49 2.96 -6.89 5.73
CA LEU A 49 3.39 -6.14 6.92
C LEU A 49 4.26 -4.96 6.48
N LEU A 50 3.98 -3.77 7.02
CA LEU A 50 4.68 -2.53 6.67
C LEU A 50 5.42 -1.97 7.89
N GLY A 51 6.74 -1.88 7.76
CA GLY A 51 7.65 -1.35 8.77
C GLY A 51 8.58 -2.41 9.36
N ASP A 52 9.56 -1.91 10.12
CA ASP A 52 10.62 -2.74 10.67
C ASP A 52 10.39 -3.12 12.15
N ARG A 53 9.52 -2.38 12.84
CA ARG A 53 9.16 -2.68 14.23
C ARG A 53 8.33 -3.97 14.28
N GLY A 54 8.80 -4.97 15.02
CA GLY A 54 8.01 -6.17 15.37
C GLY A 54 8.38 -7.47 14.64
N LEU A 55 9.57 -7.57 14.04
CA LEU A 55 10.12 -8.82 13.47
C LEU A 55 9.87 -10.10 14.29
N PRO A 56 10.02 -10.10 15.64
CA PRO A 56 9.74 -11.31 16.44
C PRO A 56 8.29 -11.80 16.32
N ALA A 57 7.32 -10.89 16.17
CA ALA A 57 5.91 -11.24 16.00
C ALA A 57 5.65 -11.87 14.62
N ALA A 58 6.28 -11.34 13.57
CA ALA A 58 6.05 -11.79 12.19
C ALA A 58 6.60 -13.21 11.91
N SER A 59 7.58 -13.68 12.69
CA SER A 59 8.13 -15.05 12.59
C SER A 59 7.07 -16.16 12.67
N ARG A 60 5.93 -15.87 13.31
CA ARG A 60 4.83 -16.84 13.49
C ARG A 60 3.98 -17.08 12.25
N LEU A 61 4.11 -16.21 11.25
CA LEU A 61 3.44 -16.35 9.95
C LEU A 61 4.19 -17.32 9.02
N GLY A 62 5.40 -17.75 9.38
CA GLY A 62 6.29 -18.50 8.50
C GLY A 62 7.26 -17.58 7.75
N PRO A 63 8.01 -18.10 6.76
CA PRO A 63 8.88 -17.29 5.93
C PRO A 63 8.06 -16.37 5.01
N PRO A 64 8.45 -15.11 4.83
CA PRO A 64 7.83 -14.23 3.84
C PRO A 64 8.13 -14.71 2.42
N ALA A 65 7.14 -14.63 1.54
CA ALA A 65 7.33 -14.91 0.11
C ALA A 65 8.16 -13.81 -0.57
N VAL A 66 8.01 -12.55 -0.13
CA VAL A 66 8.82 -11.42 -0.58
C VAL A 66 9.18 -10.54 0.61
N VAL A 67 10.45 -10.13 0.69
CA VAL A 67 10.95 -9.09 1.61
C VAL A 67 11.57 -8.00 0.76
N ASP A 68 11.21 -6.76 1.06
CA ASP A 68 11.69 -5.62 0.30
C ASP A 68 11.96 -4.44 1.24
N CYS A 69 12.89 -3.57 0.85
CA CYS A 69 13.17 -2.32 1.54
C CYS A 69 13.20 -1.17 0.53
N HIS A 70 12.48 -0.11 0.84
CA HIS A 70 12.28 0.98 -0.11
C HIS A 70 12.18 2.33 0.59
N VAL A 71 12.51 3.38 -0.14
CA VAL A 71 12.53 4.77 0.32
C VAL A 71 11.24 5.46 -0.09
N VAL A 72 10.56 6.04 0.90
CA VAL A 72 9.36 6.86 0.69
C VAL A 72 9.72 8.33 0.87
N ALA A 73 9.54 9.15 -0.18
CA ALA A 73 9.71 10.60 -0.13
C ALA A 73 8.37 11.33 -0.18
N SER A 74 8.18 12.30 0.72
CA SER A 74 6.99 13.17 0.75
C SER A 74 7.29 14.55 0.21
N ARG A 75 6.31 15.22 -0.40
CA ARG A 75 6.51 16.57 -0.96
C ARG A 75 6.89 17.55 0.15
N GLY A 76 8.01 18.26 -0.06
CA GLY A 76 8.64 19.12 0.94
C GLY A 76 9.98 18.60 1.47
N THR A 77 10.44 17.42 1.04
CA THR A 77 11.86 17.02 1.19
C THR A 77 12.74 17.70 0.13
N THR A 78 14.05 17.84 0.38
CA THR A 78 14.99 18.49 -0.56
C THR A 78 15.00 17.77 -1.92
N ALA A 79 15.27 18.49 -3.01
CA ALA A 79 15.13 17.95 -4.37
C ALA A 79 15.99 16.70 -4.61
N ASP A 80 17.25 16.70 -4.16
CA ASP A 80 18.22 15.60 -4.34
C ASP A 80 17.75 14.26 -3.75
N ARG A 81 16.80 14.32 -2.82
CA ARG A 81 16.25 13.18 -2.08
C ARG A 81 15.06 12.51 -2.77
N TRP A 82 14.47 13.20 -3.76
CA TRP A 82 13.39 12.62 -4.56
C TRP A 82 13.89 11.63 -5.60
N ASP A 83 15.13 11.81 -6.06
CA ASP A 83 15.72 11.00 -7.12
C ASP A 83 16.08 9.58 -6.65
N LEU A 84 16.25 9.39 -5.34
CA LEU A 84 16.55 8.10 -4.71
C LEU A 84 15.29 7.40 -4.16
N ALA A 85 14.11 8.01 -4.30
CA ALA A 85 12.90 7.47 -3.70
C ALA A 85 12.20 6.47 -4.62
N ASP A 86 11.85 5.32 -4.07
CA ASP A 86 11.04 4.30 -4.75
C ASP A 86 9.55 4.67 -4.77
N VAL A 87 9.09 5.38 -3.72
CA VAL A 87 7.71 5.82 -3.56
C VAL A 87 7.63 7.32 -3.34
N LEU A 88 6.91 8.01 -4.22
CA LEU A 88 6.66 9.44 -4.13
C LEU A 88 5.28 9.72 -3.55
N VAL A 89 5.21 10.52 -2.50
CA VAL A 89 3.96 10.91 -1.84
C VAL A 89 3.72 12.42 -2.00
N ASP A 90 2.67 12.76 -2.73
CA ASP A 90 2.18 14.12 -2.89
C ASP A 90 1.00 14.38 -1.95
N ARG A 91 1.04 15.51 -1.26
CA ARG A 91 -0.08 16.01 -0.45
C ARG A 91 -0.44 17.40 -0.95
N PRO A 92 -1.09 17.51 -2.11
CA PRO A 92 -1.37 18.81 -2.69
C PRO A 92 -2.43 19.53 -1.85
N ALA A 93 -2.22 20.82 -1.58
CA ALA A 93 -3.21 21.64 -0.86
C ALA A 93 -4.54 21.75 -1.62
N ARG A 94 -4.52 21.63 -2.95
CA ARG A 94 -5.69 21.56 -3.83
C ARG A 94 -5.47 20.46 -4.86
N VAL A 95 -6.48 19.63 -5.10
CA VAL A 95 -6.42 18.56 -6.09
C VAL A 95 -6.40 19.17 -7.49
N PRO A 96 -5.30 19.01 -8.26
CA PRO A 96 -5.23 19.53 -9.63
C PRO A 96 -6.10 18.70 -10.57
N VAL A 97 -6.61 19.35 -11.63
CA VAL A 97 -7.12 18.65 -12.81
C VAL A 97 -5.98 17.84 -13.43
N GLY A 98 -6.25 16.62 -13.89
CA GLY A 98 -5.22 15.75 -14.46
C GLY A 98 -4.21 15.22 -13.43
N LEU A 99 -4.65 14.98 -12.18
CA LEU A 99 -3.76 14.47 -11.13
C LEU A 99 -3.03 13.17 -11.54
N ALA A 100 -3.69 12.28 -12.28
CA ALA A 100 -3.06 11.06 -12.81
C ALA A 100 -1.86 11.37 -13.72
N ASP A 101 -2.04 12.26 -14.70
CA ASP A 101 -0.97 12.69 -15.61
C ASP A 101 0.16 13.39 -14.85
N ARG A 102 -0.18 14.15 -13.80
CA ARG A 102 0.82 14.79 -12.94
C ARG A 102 1.65 13.78 -12.16
N LEU A 103 1.04 12.71 -11.65
CA LEU A 103 1.75 11.62 -10.97
C LEU A 103 2.63 10.84 -11.96
N ALA A 104 2.12 10.51 -13.15
CA ALA A 104 2.89 9.88 -14.21
C ALA A 104 4.11 10.73 -14.62
N GLY A 105 3.92 12.05 -14.78
CA GLY A 105 5.00 12.99 -15.06
C GLY A 105 6.06 13.08 -13.94
N ARG A 106 5.70 12.78 -12.69
CA ARG A 106 6.69 12.66 -11.60
C ARG A 106 7.50 11.39 -11.72
N LEU A 107 6.86 10.25 -11.96
CA LEU A 107 7.57 9.00 -12.21
C LEU A 107 8.51 9.10 -13.41
N HIS A 108 8.18 9.93 -14.41
CA HIS A 108 9.08 10.19 -15.53
C HIS A 108 10.30 11.03 -15.15
N ARG A 109 10.15 12.01 -14.25
CA ARG A 109 11.26 12.86 -13.78
C ARG A 109 12.17 12.18 -12.76
N HIS A 110 11.64 11.22 -12.00
CA HIS A 110 12.37 10.48 -10.98
C HIS A 110 12.40 8.99 -11.37
N PRO A 111 13.36 8.55 -12.19
CA PRO A 111 13.36 7.22 -12.78
C PRO A 111 13.53 6.08 -11.76
N GLY A 112 14.06 6.37 -10.56
CA GLY A 112 14.11 5.41 -9.45
C GLY A 112 12.75 5.10 -8.83
N ALA A 113 11.74 5.97 -9.02
CA ALA A 113 10.43 5.77 -8.41
C ALA A 113 9.58 4.75 -9.17
N GLY A 114 9.10 3.74 -8.45
CA GLY A 114 8.14 2.74 -8.95
C GLY A 114 6.68 3.16 -8.76
N VAL A 115 6.37 3.97 -7.74
CA VAL A 115 5.00 4.37 -7.38
C VAL A 115 4.93 5.84 -7.00
N ALA A 116 3.89 6.53 -7.47
CA ALA A 116 3.56 7.88 -7.04
C ALA A 116 2.11 7.93 -6.55
N VAL A 117 1.90 8.49 -5.35
CA VAL A 117 0.59 8.57 -4.70
C VAL A 117 0.28 10.00 -4.33
N ALA A 118 -0.98 10.41 -4.49
CA ALA A 118 -1.50 11.67 -3.99
C ALA A 118 -2.74 11.47 -3.13
N ALA A 119 -2.79 12.16 -1.98
CA ALA A 119 -4.01 12.31 -1.21
C ALA A 119 -5.02 13.20 -1.96
N ARG A 120 -6.31 12.86 -1.87
CA ARG A 120 -7.43 13.62 -2.44
C ARG A 120 -8.68 13.47 -1.54
N PRO A 121 -9.69 14.34 -1.67
CA PRO A 121 -10.97 14.11 -1.00
C PRO A 121 -11.49 12.71 -1.31
N GLY A 122 -11.81 11.96 -0.25
CA GLY A 122 -12.32 10.60 -0.34
C GLY A 122 -11.27 9.50 -0.54
N GLY A 123 -9.96 9.78 -0.48
CA GLY A 123 -8.93 8.74 -0.45
C GLY A 123 -7.63 9.12 -1.16
N HIS A 124 -7.09 8.19 -1.94
CA HIS A 124 -5.80 8.33 -2.61
C HIS A 124 -5.93 8.01 -4.10
N LEU A 125 -5.14 8.69 -4.93
CA LEU A 125 -4.87 8.28 -6.30
C LEU A 125 -3.42 7.84 -6.37
N ALA A 126 -3.17 6.67 -6.94
CA ALA A 126 -1.83 6.17 -7.18
C ALA A 126 -1.63 5.84 -8.65
N VAL A 127 -0.38 6.01 -9.10
CA VAL A 127 0.11 5.61 -10.42
C VAL A 127 1.39 4.81 -10.22
N THR A 128 1.52 3.70 -10.94
CA THR A 128 2.71 2.85 -10.98
C THR A 128 3.53 3.13 -12.24
N ARG A 129 4.82 2.78 -12.21
CA ARG A 129 5.77 3.03 -13.32
C ARG A 129 5.38 2.32 -14.62
N ASP A 130 4.71 1.18 -14.52
CA ASP A 130 4.14 0.43 -15.67
C ASP A 130 2.87 1.08 -16.25
N GLY A 131 2.40 2.18 -15.66
CA GLY A 131 1.27 2.97 -16.14
C GLY A 131 -0.08 2.57 -15.55
N ALA A 132 -0.14 1.59 -14.63
CA ALA A 132 -1.39 1.33 -13.91
C ALA A 132 -1.75 2.51 -13.00
N ALA A 133 -3.05 2.81 -12.90
CA ALA A 133 -3.56 3.88 -12.05
C ALA A 133 -4.76 3.38 -11.27
N VAL A 134 -4.80 3.67 -9.97
CA VAL A 134 -5.87 3.21 -9.07
C VAL A 134 -6.29 4.30 -8.10
N THR A 135 -7.58 4.37 -7.80
CA THR A 135 -8.09 5.09 -6.63
C THR A 135 -8.28 4.13 -5.47
N MET A 136 -7.88 4.56 -4.28
CA MET A 136 -7.98 3.76 -3.06
C MET A 136 -8.73 4.56 -2.00
N ARG A 137 -9.90 4.06 -1.59
CA ARG A 137 -10.78 4.70 -0.62
C ARG A 137 -10.89 3.86 0.64
N GLY A 138 -10.37 4.38 1.75
CA GLY A 138 -10.54 3.76 3.06
C GLY A 138 -11.93 4.03 3.64
N SER A 139 -12.46 3.07 4.40
CA SER A 139 -13.60 3.28 5.28
C SER A 139 -13.23 4.20 6.45
N PRO A 140 -14.21 4.77 7.17
CA PRO A 140 -13.92 5.48 8.43
C PRO A 140 -13.04 4.63 9.36
N GLY A 141 -12.08 5.26 10.04
CA GLY A 141 -11.15 4.59 10.96
C GLY A 141 -9.85 4.06 10.34
N THR A 142 -9.73 3.95 9.00
CA THR A 142 -8.49 3.43 8.39
C THR A 142 -7.34 4.44 8.33
N GLY A 143 -7.62 5.74 8.40
CA GLY A 143 -6.68 6.80 8.00
C GLY A 143 -5.33 6.74 8.71
N GLU A 144 -5.32 6.44 10.01
CA GLU A 144 -4.11 6.34 10.81
C GLU A 144 -3.13 5.26 10.30
N VAL A 145 -3.67 4.14 9.81
CA VAL A 145 -2.87 3.02 9.28
C VAL A 145 -2.68 3.13 7.78
N TRP A 146 -3.71 3.52 7.04
CA TRP A 146 -3.72 3.44 5.58
C TRP A 146 -2.98 4.60 4.92
N ASP A 147 -3.25 5.83 5.33
CA ASP A 147 -2.73 7.04 4.67
C ASP A 147 -1.20 7.07 4.59
N PRO A 148 -0.44 6.69 5.64
CA PRO A 148 1.02 6.65 5.54
C PRO A 148 1.57 5.44 4.77
N ASN A 149 0.77 4.40 4.51
CA ASN A 149 1.24 3.10 4.03
C ASN A 149 0.75 2.70 2.64
N CYS A 150 -0.27 3.37 2.09
CA CYS A 150 -0.89 2.99 0.82
C CYS A 150 0.10 2.93 -0.37
N GLY A 151 1.03 3.88 -0.46
CA GLY A 151 2.07 3.87 -1.49
C GLY A 151 3.06 2.71 -1.33
N SER A 152 3.50 2.46 -0.10
CA SER A 152 4.38 1.32 0.22
C SER A 152 3.72 -0.02 -0.04
N PHE A 153 2.42 -0.15 0.23
CA PHE A 153 1.65 -1.35 -0.10
C PHE A 153 1.64 -1.60 -1.61
N LEU A 154 1.31 -0.59 -2.41
CA LEU A 154 1.28 -0.72 -3.87
C LEU A 154 2.67 -1.00 -4.47
N TYR A 155 3.71 -0.38 -3.92
CA TYR A 155 5.08 -0.63 -4.34
C TYR A 155 5.46 -2.09 -4.11
N CYS A 156 5.29 -2.58 -2.87
CA CYS A 156 5.54 -3.99 -2.52
C CYS A 156 4.71 -4.97 -3.36
N TRP A 157 3.43 -4.66 -3.60
CA TRP A 157 2.56 -5.48 -4.44
C TRP A 157 3.10 -5.60 -5.88
N SER A 158 3.49 -4.48 -6.47
CA SER A 158 4.01 -4.42 -7.84
C SER A 158 5.40 -5.07 -7.94
N ALA A 159 6.27 -4.82 -6.95
CA ALA A 159 7.61 -5.40 -6.86
C ALA A 159 7.57 -6.93 -6.69
N ALA A 160 6.53 -7.46 -6.04
CA ALA A 160 6.27 -8.90 -5.96
C ALA A 160 5.71 -9.51 -7.28
N GLY A 161 5.64 -8.73 -8.36
CA GLY A 161 5.09 -9.18 -9.65
C GLY A 161 3.58 -9.36 -9.66
N LEU A 162 2.87 -8.85 -8.66
CA LEU A 162 1.41 -8.97 -8.56
C LEU A 162 0.75 -7.82 -9.33
N ALA A 163 -0.20 -8.14 -10.19
CA ALA A 163 -0.86 -7.14 -11.03
C ALA A 163 -1.74 -6.21 -10.18
N VAL A 164 -1.54 -4.90 -10.32
CA VAL A 164 -2.33 -3.86 -9.63
C VAL A 164 -3.81 -3.94 -10.00
N ALA A 165 -4.12 -4.36 -11.23
CA ALA A 165 -5.49 -4.56 -11.71
C ALA A 165 -6.28 -5.60 -10.88
N GLU A 166 -5.60 -6.56 -10.24
CA GLU A 166 -6.26 -7.57 -9.40
C GLU A 166 -6.81 -6.97 -8.10
N LEU A 167 -6.27 -5.84 -7.64
CA LEU A 167 -6.71 -5.18 -6.40
C LEU A 167 -8.16 -4.68 -6.50
N ALA A 168 -8.61 -4.29 -7.70
CA ALA A 168 -10.01 -3.91 -7.93
C ALA A 168 -10.99 -5.07 -7.73
N ARG A 169 -10.48 -6.31 -7.72
CA ARG A 169 -11.23 -7.54 -7.46
C ARG A 169 -10.81 -8.18 -6.14
N ALA A 170 -10.27 -7.41 -5.20
CA ALA A 170 -9.87 -7.92 -3.90
C ALA A 170 -10.57 -7.16 -2.77
N LEU A 171 -10.75 -7.83 -1.64
CA LEU A 171 -11.07 -7.17 -0.38
C LEU A 171 -9.76 -6.85 0.33
N LEU A 172 -9.51 -5.56 0.58
CA LEU A 172 -8.37 -5.11 1.38
C LEU A 172 -8.87 -4.79 2.79
N LEU A 173 -8.33 -5.51 3.78
CA LEU A 173 -8.51 -5.23 5.19
C LEU A 173 -7.24 -4.59 5.73
N VAL A 174 -7.37 -3.37 6.22
CA VAL A 174 -6.26 -2.60 6.78
C VAL A 174 -6.35 -2.65 8.29
N GLY A 175 -5.21 -2.82 8.95
CA GLY A 175 -5.18 -2.96 10.38
C GLY A 175 -3.78 -3.06 10.97
N ARG A 176 -3.70 -3.60 12.18
CA ARG A 176 -2.45 -3.85 12.88
C ARG A 176 -2.33 -5.33 13.20
N TYR A 177 -1.23 -5.93 12.78
CA TYR A 177 -0.89 -7.30 13.11
C TYR A 177 -0.20 -7.35 14.47
N THR A 178 -0.63 -8.30 15.30
CA THR A 178 0.01 -8.63 16.59
C THR A 178 0.13 -10.14 16.72
N ALA A 179 1.20 -10.60 17.35
CA ALA A 179 1.39 -12.01 17.69
C ALA A 179 1.30 -12.19 19.20
N ARG A 180 0.09 -12.44 19.72
CA ARG A 180 -0.15 -12.80 21.13
C ARG A 180 -0.41 -14.30 21.25
N GLY A 181 -0.04 -14.93 22.37
CA GLY A 181 -0.27 -16.37 22.61
C GLY A 181 0.66 -17.29 21.83
N THR A 182 0.20 -18.46 21.41
CA THR A 182 0.99 -19.48 20.66
C THR A 182 0.60 -19.60 19.18
N GLY A 183 -0.48 -18.95 18.75
CA GLY A 183 -0.97 -18.99 17.37
C GLY A 183 -0.23 -18.06 16.40
N PRO A 184 -0.60 -18.11 15.11
CA PRO A 184 -0.03 -17.30 14.02
C PRO A 184 -0.29 -15.79 14.14
N GLY A 185 -1.06 -15.35 15.15
CA GLY A 185 -1.33 -13.95 15.45
C GLY A 185 -2.71 -13.49 15.02
N SER A 186 -2.98 -12.21 15.28
CA SER A 186 -4.25 -11.55 15.01
C SER A 186 -4.02 -10.26 14.22
N LEU A 187 -4.89 -10.02 13.25
CA LEU A 187 -5.04 -8.74 12.57
C LEU A 187 -6.22 -8.00 13.19
N GLU A 188 -5.91 -6.93 13.93
CA GLU A 188 -6.89 -5.98 14.41
C GLU A 188 -7.29 -5.04 13.26
N THR A 189 -8.50 -5.21 12.73
CA THR A 189 -8.94 -4.54 11.50
C THR A 189 -9.39 -3.12 11.79
N ALA A 190 -8.63 -2.12 11.34
CA ALA A 190 -9.02 -0.71 11.39
C ALA A 190 -10.15 -0.39 10.38
N GLY A 191 -10.21 -1.14 9.27
CA GLY A 191 -11.29 -1.01 8.31
C GLY A 191 -10.97 -1.62 6.96
N ARG A 192 -11.75 -1.24 5.95
CA ARG A 192 -11.66 -1.74 4.58
C ARG A 192 -11.13 -0.66 3.65
N VAL A 193 -10.41 -1.07 2.61
CA VAL A 193 -10.06 -0.20 1.49
C VAL A 193 -10.69 -0.75 0.23
N GLU A 194 -11.42 0.11 -0.47
CA GLU A 194 -11.92 -0.15 -1.81
C GLU A 194 -10.90 0.37 -2.83
N VAL A 195 -10.60 -0.44 -3.84
CA VAL A 195 -9.69 -0.09 -4.92
C VAL A 195 -10.46 -0.09 -6.23
N THR A 196 -10.29 0.96 -7.02
CA THR A 196 -10.90 1.08 -8.35
C THR A 196 -9.80 1.40 -9.36
N ALA A 197 -9.75 0.64 -10.46
CA ALA A 197 -8.87 0.95 -11.57
C ALA A 197 -9.30 2.26 -12.24
N VAL A 198 -8.33 3.12 -12.55
CA VAL A 198 -8.55 4.33 -13.34
C VAL A 198 -8.33 3.95 -14.80
N ALA A 199 -9.36 4.13 -15.62
CA ALA A 199 -9.23 3.93 -17.05
C ALA A 199 -8.13 4.86 -17.59
N ALA A 200 -7.16 4.30 -18.32
CA ALA A 200 -6.19 5.11 -19.03
C ALA A 200 -6.94 6.02 -20.01
N THR A 201 -6.86 7.34 -19.82
CA THR A 201 -7.25 8.29 -20.86
C THR A 201 -6.32 8.05 -22.03
N ARG A 202 -6.75 7.24 -23.01
CA ARG A 202 -6.06 7.17 -24.30
C ARG A 202 -6.08 8.57 -24.87
N ARG A 203 -5.00 9.33 -24.68
CA ARG A 203 -4.69 10.42 -25.59
C ARG A 203 -4.65 9.76 -26.96
N ARG A 204 -5.68 10.00 -27.78
CA ARG A 204 -5.55 9.84 -29.22
C ARG A 204 -4.34 10.71 -29.58
N LEU A 205 -3.21 10.07 -29.86
CA LEU A 205 -2.20 10.68 -30.70
C LEU A 205 -2.93 10.94 -32.01
N ALA A 206 -3.39 12.18 -32.20
CA ALA A 206 -3.79 12.64 -33.50
C ALA A 206 -2.53 12.57 -34.37
N SER A 207 -2.63 11.72 -35.38
CA SER A 207 -1.75 11.62 -36.54
C SER A 207 -1.50 12.97 -37.18
#